data_AF-A0A7C2CQ62-F1
#
_entry.id   AF-A0A7C2CQ62-F1
#
_cell.length_a   1.000
_cell.length_b   1.000
_cell.length_c   1.000
_cell.angle_alpha   90.00
_cell.angle_beta   90.00
_cell.angle_gamma   90.00
#
_symmetry.space_group_name_H-M   'P 1'
#
loop_
_entity.id
_entity.type
_entity.pdbx_description
1 polymer ?
#
loop_
_entity_poly.entity_id
_entity_poly.type
_entity_poly.pdbx_seq_one_letter_code
_entity_poly.pdbx_strand_id
1 'polypeptide(L)'
;MSKRWGIGTVVIPAPIEVDEMMRKVPAGKLVTINEIRVALARKHGATIGCPMTTGIFAWVAAHAAEERAQRGEKDITPYWRNLKAGGILNEKYPGGVDVQRQRLEQEGHVVIRKGK
;
A
#
# COMPACT_ATOMS: atom_id res chain seq x y z
N MET A 1 11.53 -22.96 10.77
CA MET A 1 10.82 -21.77 10.25
C MET A 1 11.09 -21.64 8.75
N SER A 2 10.06 -21.35 7.94
CA SER A 2 10.03 -21.71 6.52
C SER A 2 11.00 -20.91 5.63
N LYS A 3 11.60 -21.58 4.63
CA LYS A 3 12.51 -20.99 3.61
C LYS A 3 11.92 -19.82 2.82
N ARG A 4 10.64 -19.50 2.98
CA ARG A 4 9.89 -18.61 2.09
C ARG A 4 10.01 -17.12 2.45
N TRP A 5 10.33 -16.78 3.69
CA TRP A 5 10.28 -15.39 4.17
C TRP A 5 11.52 -14.91 4.93
N GLY A 6 12.52 -15.77 5.11
CA GLY A 6 13.75 -15.47 5.85
C GLY A 6 13.76 -16.08 7.26
N ILE A 7 14.87 -15.85 7.97
CA ILE A 7 15.07 -16.28 9.36
C ILE A 7 14.97 -15.04 10.24
N GLY A 8 14.24 -15.11 11.35
CA GLY A 8 14.11 -14.03 12.32
C GLY A 8 12.70 -13.86 12.86
N THR A 9 12.45 -12.72 13.50
CA THR A 9 11.12 -12.36 14.03
C THR A 9 10.26 -11.72 12.94
N VAL A 10 8.96 -12.01 12.98
CA VAL A 10 7.98 -11.49 12.04
C VAL A 10 7.00 -10.62 12.80
N VAL A 11 6.91 -9.33 12.45
CA VAL A 11 5.84 -8.48 12.95
C VAL A 11 4.57 -8.71 12.13
N ILE A 12 3.48 -9.00 12.83
CA ILE A 12 2.12 -8.94 12.29
C ILE A 12 1.59 -7.54 12.66
N PRO A 13 1.57 -6.57 11.73
CA PRO A 13 1.17 -5.21 12.04
C PRO A 13 -0.32 -5.15 12.38
N ALA A 14 -0.76 -4.13 13.11
CA ALA A 14 -2.18 -3.82 13.19
C ALA A 14 -2.66 -3.17 11.87
N PRO A 15 -3.93 -3.34 11.45
CA PRO A 15 -4.45 -2.72 10.23
C PRO A 15 -4.26 -1.20 10.20
N ILE A 16 -4.47 -0.54 11.34
CA ILE A 16 -4.33 0.91 11.48
C ILE A 16 -2.90 1.39 11.22
N GLU A 17 -1.88 0.58 11.55
CA GLU A 17 -0.49 0.97 11.30
C GLU A 17 -0.16 0.96 9.81
N VAL A 18 -0.75 0.03 9.05
CA VAL A 18 -0.59 0.00 7.59
C VAL A 18 -1.28 1.21 6.96
N ASP A 19 -2.48 1.55 7.43
CA ASP A 19 -3.20 2.75 7.02
C ASP A 19 -2.39 4.03 7.30
N GLU A 20 -1.87 4.18 8.52
CA GLU A 20 -1.01 5.32 8.90
C GLU A 20 0.23 5.45 8.01
N MET A 21 0.88 4.34 7.66
CA MET A 21 2.03 4.35 6.75
C MET A 21 1.62 4.81 5.34
N MET A 22 0.44 4.40 4.86
CA MET A 22 -0.09 4.84 3.58
C MET A 22 -0.47 6.33 3.59
N ARG A 23 -1.07 6.82 4.69
CA ARG A 23 -1.45 8.24 4.86
C ARG A 23 -0.25 9.19 4.88
N LYS A 24 0.93 8.70 5.31
CA LYS A 24 2.18 9.50 5.34
C LYS A 24 2.78 9.79 3.97
N VAL A 25 2.33 9.12 2.90
CA VAL A 25 2.89 9.32 1.56
C VAL A 25 2.33 10.61 0.98
N PRO A 26 3.15 11.66 0.76
CA PRO A 26 2.66 12.94 0.24
C PRO A 26 2.30 12.85 -1.26
N ALA A 27 1.54 13.84 -1.75
CA ALA A 27 1.19 13.93 -3.16
C ALA A 27 2.42 13.95 -4.07
N GLY A 28 2.35 13.24 -5.20
CA GLY A 28 3.45 13.11 -6.15
C GLY A 28 4.60 12.20 -5.66
N LYS A 29 4.43 11.54 -4.52
CA LYS A 29 5.35 10.49 -4.03
C LYS A 29 4.62 9.15 -4.00
N LEU A 30 5.41 8.09 -4.10
CA LEU A 30 4.94 6.72 -4.16
C LEU A 30 5.68 5.89 -3.13
N VAL A 31 5.02 4.82 -2.69
CA VAL A 31 5.62 3.80 -1.85
C VAL A 31 5.22 2.43 -2.40
N THR A 32 6.03 1.42 -2.15
CA THR A 32 5.71 0.04 -2.43
C THR A 32 5.34 -0.70 -1.15
N ILE A 33 4.55 -1.76 -1.30
CA ILE A 33 4.21 -2.65 -0.19
C ILE A 33 5.45 -3.21 0.54
N ASN A 34 6.58 -3.35 -0.15
CA ASN A 34 7.84 -3.81 0.45
C ASN A 34 8.47 -2.74 1.34
N GLU A 35 8.42 -1.47 0.94
CA GLU A 35 8.91 -0.37 1.78
C GLU A 35 8.07 -0.21 3.04
N ILE A 36 6.75 -0.37 2.95
CA ILE A 36 5.86 -0.41 4.14
C ILE A 36 6.25 -1.56 5.07
N ARG A 37 6.47 -2.76 4.53
CA ARG A 37 6.91 -3.92 5.34
C ARG A 37 8.23 -3.67 6.05
N VAL A 38 9.21 -3.08 5.36
CA VAL A 38 10.52 -2.74 5.95
C VAL A 38 10.35 -1.68 7.04
N ALA A 39 9.51 -0.66 6.81
CA ALA A 39 9.24 0.38 7.79
C ALA A 39 8.55 -0.18 9.06
N LEU A 40 7.58 -1.10 8.90
CA LEU A 40 6.92 -1.77 10.02
C LEU A 40 7.88 -2.67 10.81
N ALA A 41 8.73 -3.44 10.11
CA ALA A 41 9.74 -4.27 10.76
C ALA A 41 10.69 -3.41 11.61
N ARG A 42 11.18 -2.30 11.04
CA ARG A 42 12.03 -1.33 11.76
C ARG A 42 11.32 -0.71 12.96
N LYS A 43 10.06 -0.29 12.81
CA LYS A 43 9.25 0.31 13.89
C LYS A 43 9.14 -0.61 15.11
N HIS A 44 9.04 -1.92 14.88
CA HIS A 44 8.81 -2.92 15.92
C HIS A 44 10.07 -3.72 16.31
N GLY A 45 11.25 -3.36 15.82
CA GLY A 45 12.49 -4.11 16.08
C GLY A 45 12.45 -5.56 15.56
N ALA A 46 11.62 -5.84 14.56
CA ALA A 46 11.48 -7.16 13.95
C ALA A 46 12.39 -7.30 12.73
N THR A 47 12.74 -8.55 12.38
CA THR A 47 13.52 -8.81 11.16
C THR A 47 12.67 -8.63 9.90
N ILE A 48 11.40 -9.02 9.96
CA ILE A 48 10.52 -9.13 8.78
C ILE A 48 9.15 -8.52 9.08
N GLY A 49 8.63 -7.70 8.17
CA GLY A 49 7.21 -7.32 8.14
C GLY A 49 6.39 -8.39 7.42
N CYS A 50 5.35 -8.92 8.08
CA CYS A 50 4.53 -10.00 7.53
C CYS A 50 3.92 -9.61 6.16
N PRO A 51 4.31 -10.28 5.06
CA PRO A 51 3.89 -9.90 3.72
C PRO A 51 2.40 -10.10 3.48
N MET A 52 1.84 -11.16 4.05
CA MET A 52 0.42 -11.49 3.87
C MET A 52 -0.46 -10.45 4.55
N THR A 53 -0.25 -10.19 5.84
CA THR A 53 -1.12 -9.26 6.57
C THR A 53 -0.89 -7.82 6.15
N THR A 54 0.34 -7.40 5.82
CA THR A 54 0.56 -6.05 5.28
C THR A 54 -0.20 -5.83 3.97
N GLY A 55 -0.21 -6.83 3.07
CA GLY A 55 -0.99 -6.77 1.83
C GLY A 55 -2.50 -6.75 2.08
N ILE A 56 -3.00 -7.62 2.95
CA ILE A 56 -4.43 -7.67 3.33
C ILE A 56 -4.87 -6.33 3.94
N PHE A 57 -4.08 -5.78 4.85
CA PHE A 57 -4.44 -4.54 5.53
C PHE A 57 -4.29 -3.30 4.65
N ALA A 58 -3.35 -3.29 3.69
CA ALA A 58 -3.32 -2.26 2.66
C ALA A 58 -4.56 -2.31 1.76
N TRP A 59 -5.08 -3.50 1.47
CA TRP A 59 -6.34 -3.68 0.74
C TRP A 59 -7.55 -3.19 1.56
N VAL A 60 -7.61 -3.52 2.85
CA VAL A 60 -8.65 -3.03 3.77
C VAL A 60 -8.62 -1.50 3.87
N ALA A 61 -7.44 -0.90 4.06
CA ALA A 61 -7.27 0.54 4.12
C ALA A 61 -7.74 1.24 2.84
N ALA A 62 -7.45 0.65 1.67
CA ALA A 62 -7.92 1.18 0.39
C ALA A 62 -9.44 1.19 0.28
N HIS A 63 -10.12 0.10 0.65
CA HIS A 63 -11.59 0.02 0.60
C HIS A 63 -12.24 0.94 1.62
N ALA A 64 -11.70 0.99 2.84
CA ALA A 64 -12.19 1.91 3.86
C ALA A 64 -12.04 3.38 3.42
N ALA A 65 -10.96 3.74 2.70
CA ALA A 65 -10.78 5.06 2.13
C ALA A 65 -11.81 5.39 1.05
N GLU A 66 -12.13 4.44 0.18
CA GLU A 66 -13.14 4.63 -0.86
C GLU A 66 -14.56 4.74 -0.27
N GLU A 67 -14.91 3.92 0.73
CA GLU A 67 -16.18 4.04 1.45
C GLU A 67 -16.33 5.41 2.13
N ARG A 68 -15.25 5.93 2.73
CA ARG A 68 -15.21 7.30 3.29
C ARG A 68 -15.42 8.35 2.20
N ALA A 69 -14.76 8.18 1.05
CA ALA A 69 -14.92 9.08 -0.10
C ALA A 69 -16.37 9.12 -0.61
N GLN A 70 -17.04 7.97 -0.67
CA GLN A 70 -18.45 7.86 -1.07
C GLN A 70 -19.40 8.56 -0.08
N ARG A 71 -19.01 8.68 1.20
CA ARG A 71 -19.72 9.50 2.19
C ARG A 71 -19.39 10.99 2.13
N GLY A 72 -18.53 11.42 1.22
CA GLY A 72 -18.12 12.81 1.04
C GLY A 72 -16.94 13.26 1.91
N GLU A 73 -16.27 12.34 2.60
CA GLU A 73 -15.06 12.64 3.35
C GLU A 73 -13.90 12.93 2.38
N LYS A 74 -13.13 14.01 2.65
CA LYS A 74 -12.01 14.43 1.79
C LYS A 74 -10.64 13.98 2.29
N ASP A 75 -10.50 13.83 3.60
CA ASP A 75 -9.26 13.36 4.24
C ASP A 75 -9.27 11.82 4.35
N ILE A 76 -9.05 11.18 3.21
CA ILE A 76 -9.01 9.72 3.08
C ILE A 76 -7.57 9.24 2.87
N THR A 77 -7.34 7.95 3.11
CA THR A 77 -6.04 7.35 2.83
C THR A 77 -5.76 7.37 1.32
N PRO A 78 -4.62 7.95 0.88
CA PRO A 78 -4.28 8.09 -0.53
C PRO A 78 -3.77 6.77 -1.09
N TYR A 79 -4.63 5.75 -1.10
CA TYR A 79 -4.27 4.36 -1.36
C TYR A 79 -3.62 4.17 -2.73
N TRP A 80 -3.95 5.01 -3.72
CA TRP A 80 -3.40 4.96 -5.06
C TRP A 80 -1.87 5.16 -5.10
N ARG A 81 -1.28 5.83 -4.09
CA ARG A 81 0.17 6.03 -3.95
C ARG A 81 0.92 4.78 -3.48
N ASN A 82 0.21 3.75 -3.01
CA ASN A 82 0.79 2.48 -2.59
C ASN A 82 0.78 1.48 -3.75
N LEU A 83 1.95 1.03 -4.16
CA LEU A 83 2.14 0.14 -5.29
C LEU A 83 2.54 -1.26 -4.83
N LYS A 84 2.33 -2.26 -5.69
CA LYS A 84 2.97 -3.56 -5.52
C LYS A 84 4.49 -3.43 -5.71
N ALA A 85 5.19 -4.51 -5.39
CA ALA A 85 6.62 -4.62 -5.65
C ALA A 85 6.96 -4.29 -7.12
N GLY A 86 8.04 -3.55 -7.33
CA GLY A 86 8.50 -3.15 -8.66
C GLY A 86 7.67 -2.01 -9.30
N GLY A 87 6.91 -1.26 -8.53
CA GLY A 87 6.14 -0.10 -9.02
C GLY A 87 4.89 -0.48 -9.82
N ILE A 88 4.34 -1.67 -9.59
CA ILE A 88 3.19 -2.18 -10.34
C ILE A 88 1.88 -1.76 -9.67
N LEU A 89 0.92 -1.27 -10.45
CA LEU A 89 -0.42 -0.93 -9.96
C LEU A 89 -1.16 -2.17 -9.40
N ASN A 90 -1.94 -1.96 -8.35
CA ASN A 90 -2.68 -3.00 -7.64
C ASN A 90 -4.11 -3.12 -8.18
N GLU A 91 -4.37 -4.17 -8.94
CA GLU A 91 -5.66 -4.53 -9.53
C GLU A 91 -6.76 -4.78 -8.49
N LYS A 92 -6.40 -5.04 -7.24
CA LYS A 92 -7.35 -5.30 -6.15
C LYS A 92 -7.80 -4.04 -5.43
N TYR A 93 -7.25 -2.88 -5.75
CA TYR A 93 -7.71 -1.63 -5.16
C TYR A 93 -9.07 -1.18 -5.70
N PRO A 94 -9.80 -0.32 -4.97
CA PRO A 94 -11.10 0.15 -5.42
C PRO A 94 -11.03 0.79 -6.80
N GLY A 95 -11.91 0.33 -7.70
CA GLY A 95 -11.94 0.74 -9.10
C GLY A 95 -10.85 0.13 -10.00
N GLY A 96 -10.03 -0.77 -9.46
CA GLY A 96 -8.99 -1.48 -10.21
C GLY A 96 -7.85 -0.59 -10.70
N VAL A 97 -7.10 -1.09 -11.67
CA VAL A 97 -5.91 -0.42 -12.21
C VAL A 97 -6.23 0.91 -12.91
N ASP A 98 -7.42 1.05 -13.49
CA ASP A 98 -7.81 2.27 -14.21
C ASP A 98 -8.03 3.45 -13.26
N VAL A 99 -8.77 3.23 -12.16
CA VAL A 99 -8.96 4.29 -11.16
C VAL A 99 -7.65 4.63 -10.48
N GLN A 100 -6.83 3.63 -10.14
CA GLN A 100 -5.52 3.89 -9.57
C GLN A 100 -4.64 4.72 -10.52
N ARG A 101 -4.63 4.38 -11.81
CA ARG A 101 -3.90 5.12 -12.84
C ARG A 101 -4.39 6.56 -12.94
N GLN A 102 -5.70 6.78 -13.06
CA GLN A 102 -6.26 8.13 -13.17
C GLN A 102 -5.88 9.01 -11.98
N ARG A 103 -5.97 8.48 -10.75
CA ARG A 103 -5.57 9.21 -9.54
C ARG A 103 -4.07 9.53 -9.51
N LEU A 104 -3.23 8.63 -10.02
CA LEU A 104 -1.78 8.86 -10.14
C LEU A 104 -1.45 9.90 -11.22
N GLU A 105 -2.12 9.85 -12.37
CA GLU A 105 -1.97 10.83 -13.45
C GLU A 105 -2.41 12.24 -13.01
N GLN A 106 -3.45 12.35 -12.19
CA GLN A 106 -3.87 13.61 -11.56
C GLN A 106 -2.81 14.21 -10.62
N GLU A 107 -1.91 13.38 -10.07
CA GLU A 107 -0.76 13.82 -9.28
C GLU A 107 0.52 14.03 -10.13
N GLY A 108 0.41 13.93 -11.46
CA GLY A 108 1.51 14.16 -12.39
C GLY A 108 2.39 12.94 -12.69
N HIS A 109 1.96 11.74 -12.30
CA HIS A 109 2.69 10.52 -12.64
C HIS A 109 2.36 10.03 -14.04
N VAL A 110 3.36 9.48 -14.73
CA VAL A 110 3.19 8.77 -16.00
C VAL A 110 3.10 7.28 -15.73
N VAL A 111 1.97 6.67 -16.07
CA VAL A 111 1.78 5.21 -15.95
C VAL A 111 2.02 4.58 -17.31
N ILE A 112 2.96 3.64 -17.36
CA ILE A 112 3.29 2.88 -18.57
C ILE A 112 2.82 1.44 -18.47
N ARG A 113 2.39 0.87 -19.60
CA ARG A 113 2.12 -0.57 -19.70
C ARG A 113 3.45 -1.31 -19.88
N LYS A 114 3.72 -2.29 -19.02
CA LYS A 114 4.91 -3.14 -19.13
C LYS A 114 4.64 -4.26 -20.15
N GLY A 115 5.37 -4.24 -21.27
CA GLY A 115 5.23 -5.21 -22.37
C GLY A 115 4.21 -4.81 -23.44
N LYS A 116 4.29 -5.45 -24.62
CA LYS A 116 3.26 -5.43 -25.66
C LYS A 116 2.17 -6.46 -25.31
#